data_AF-A0AAV5ZV75-F1
#
_entry.id   AF-A0AAV5ZV75-F1
#
_cell.length_a   1.000
_cell.length_b   1.000
_cell.length_c   1.000
_cell.angle_alpha   90.00
_cell.angle_beta   90.00
_cell.angle_gamma   90.00
#
_symmetry.space_group_name_H-M   'P 1'
#
loop_
_entity.id
_entity.type
_entity.pdbx_description
1 polymer ?
#
loop_
_entity_poly.entity_id
_entity_poly.type
_entity_poly.pdbx_seq_one_letter_code
_entity_poly.pdbx_strand_id
1 'polypeptide(L)'
;MPKRPRRILRRRWATTEGWRGTRAGMWAWLAQRTAAVALLAVIVLHLRSPYWRPVQATLLGLVLLHGLLGVRAILLDFGLPVRWHRGLLVLALALGVAIFAAFWGWRWS
;
A
#
# COMPACT_ATOMS: atom_id res chain seq x y z
N MET A 1 17.10 44.07 0.54
CA MET A 1 17.36 42.72 1.10
C MET A 1 17.57 41.72 -0.04
N PRO A 2 18.74 41.08 -0.17
CA PRO A 2 18.96 40.08 -1.22
C PRO A 2 18.13 38.81 -0.93
N LYS A 3 17.37 38.34 -1.93
CA LYS A 3 16.58 37.10 -1.82
C LYS A 3 17.54 35.91 -1.77
N ARG A 4 17.44 35.08 -0.72
CA ARG A 4 18.21 33.83 -0.63
C ARG A 4 17.97 32.99 -1.89
N PRO A 5 19.01 32.40 -2.50
CA PRO A 5 18.86 31.58 -3.70
C PRO A 5 17.90 30.42 -3.42
N ARG A 6 16.88 30.26 -4.28
CA ARG A 6 15.94 29.13 -4.23
C ARG A 6 16.75 27.85 -4.37
N ARG A 7 16.77 27.02 -3.32
CA ARG A 7 17.40 25.70 -3.34
C ARG A 7 16.58 24.81 -4.29
N ILE A 8 17.01 24.69 -5.54
CA ILE A 8 16.39 23.82 -6.53
C ILE A 8 16.78 22.39 -6.16
N LEU A 9 15.87 21.67 -5.50
CA LEU A 9 16.03 20.25 -5.22
C LEU A 9 15.99 19.51 -6.56
N ARG A 10 17.17 19.19 -7.12
CA ARG A 10 17.29 18.32 -8.29
C ARG A 10 16.87 16.93 -7.86
N ARG A 11 15.69 16.46 -8.29
CA ARG A 11 15.24 15.07 -8.12
C ARG A 11 16.11 14.15 -8.98
N ARG A 12 17.33 13.84 -8.53
CA ARG A 12 18.13 12.72 -9.06
C ARG A 12 17.68 11.45 -8.34
N TRP A 13 17.38 10.42 -9.11
CA TRP A 13 16.86 9.13 -8.64
C TRP A 13 17.77 8.41 -7.62
N ALA A 14 19.07 8.76 -7.60
CA ALA A 14 20.09 8.10 -6.80
C ALA A 14 20.54 8.85 -5.53
N THR A 15 19.95 10.01 -5.18
CA THR A 15 20.34 10.73 -3.95
C THR A 15 19.37 10.45 -2.81
N THR A 16 19.90 10.29 -1.59
CA THR A 16 19.14 10.13 -0.35
C THR A 16 18.14 11.28 -0.09
N GLU A 17 18.41 12.48 -0.62
CA GLU A 17 17.46 13.61 -0.62
C GLU A 17 16.21 13.37 -1.50
N GLY A 18 16.33 12.61 -2.60
CA GLY A 18 15.19 12.20 -3.45
C GLY A 18 14.26 11.21 -2.76
N TRP A 19 14.84 10.31 -1.93
CA TRP A 19 14.12 9.32 -1.14
C TRP A 19 13.49 9.92 0.13
N ARG A 20 14.15 10.87 0.80
CA ARG A 20 13.57 11.57 1.97
C ARG A 20 12.29 12.38 1.64
N GLY A 21 12.06 12.70 0.36
CA GLY A 21 10.86 13.38 -0.13
C GLY A 21 9.72 12.47 -0.62
N THR A 22 9.85 11.15 -0.52
CA THR A 22 8.78 10.22 -0.96
C THR A 22 7.55 10.41 -0.09
N ARG A 23 6.54 11.10 -0.64
CA ARG A 23 5.26 11.33 0.05
C ARG A 23 4.61 9.98 0.34
N ALA A 24 3.85 9.87 1.44
CA ALA A 24 3.11 8.66 1.81
C ALA A 24 2.27 8.06 0.65
N GLY A 25 1.77 8.90 -0.26
CA GLY A 25 1.08 8.45 -1.48
C GLY A 25 1.96 7.65 -2.46
N MET A 26 3.27 7.93 -2.54
CA MET A 26 4.19 7.17 -3.40
C MET A 26 4.47 5.79 -2.83
N TRP A 27 4.62 5.66 -1.51
CA TRP A 27 4.74 4.37 -0.83
C TRP A 27 3.46 3.55 -0.96
N ALA A 28 2.29 4.17 -0.78
CA ALA A 28 1.00 3.51 -1.00
C ALA A 28 0.88 3.01 -2.44
N TRP A 29 1.26 3.83 -3.42
CA TRP A 29 1.30 3.43 -4.83
C TRP A 29 2.23 2.24 -5.04
N LEU A 30 3.47 2.30 -4.56
CA LEU A 30 4.47 1.25 -4.75
C LEU A 30 4.02 -0.07 -4.11
N ALA A 31 3.57 -0.02 -2.86
CA ALA A 31 3.04 -1.17 -2.14
C ALA A 31 1.86 -1.82 -2.87
N GLN A 32 0.96 -1.02 -3.45
CA GLN A 32 -0.15 -1.55 -4.24
C GLN A 32 0.33 -2.27 -5.53
N ARG A 33 1.38 -1.75 -6.20
CA ARG A 33 1.95 -2.36 -7.43
C ARG A 33 2.69 -3.64 -7.11
N THR A 34 3.53 -3.62 -6.08
CA THR A 34 4.25 -4.83 -5.64
C THR A 34 3.28 -5.89 -5.15
N ALA A 35 2.21 -5.52 -4.44
CA ALA A 35 1.16 -6.45 -4.05
C ALA A 35 0.45 -7.09 -5.24
N ALA A 36 0.11 -6.31 -6.27
CA ALA A 36 -0.51 -6.83 -7.49
C ALA A 36 0.37 -7.88 -8.20
N VAL A 37 1.68 -7.58 -8.33
CA VAL A 37 2.64 -8.52 -8.93
C VAL A 37 2.82 -9.77 -8.07
N ALA A 38 2.96 -9.60 -6.75
CA ALA A 38 3.10 -10.72 -5.82
C ALA A 38 1.85 -11.63 -5.81
N LEU A 39 0.65 -11.06 -5.96
CA LEU A 39 -0.60 -11.81 -6.05
C LEU A 39 -0.58 -12.82 -7.20
N LEU A 40 0.00 -12.47 -8.36
CA LEU A 40 0.09 -13.41 -9.49
C LEU A 40 0.80 -14.71 -9.10
N ALA A 41 1.92 -14.60 -8.39
CA ALA A 41 2.68 -15.76 -7.93
C ALA A 41 1.96 -16.53 -6.80
N VAL A 42 1.43 -15.79 -5.82
CA VAL A 42 0.78 -16.39 -4.64
C VAL A 42 -0.52 -17.11 -5.02
N ILE A 43 -1.27 -16.59 -6.00
CA ILE A 43 -2.46 -17.26 -6.53
C ILE A 43 -2.10 -18.60 -7.14
N VAL A 44 -1.06 -18.67 -7.99
CA VAL A 44 -0.59 -19.94 -8.57
C VAL A 44 -0.23 -20.94 -7.48
N LEU A 45 0.48 -20.48 -6.44
CA LEU A 45 0.86 -21.34 -5.32
C LEU A 45 -0.35 -21.82 -4.52
N HIS A 46 -1.32 -20.94 -4.28
CA HIS A 46 -2.56 -21.27 -3.59
C HIS A 46 -3.38 -22.31 -4.36
N LEU A 47 -3.46 -22.18 -5.69
CA LEU A 47 -4.16 -23.16 -6.53
C LEU A 47 -3.49 -24.54 -6.51
N ARG A 48 -2.15 -24.60 -6.41
CA ARG A 48 -1.43 -25.88 -6.31
C ARG A 48 -1.56 -26.54 -4.94
N SER A 49 -1.58 -25.73 -3.87
CA SER A 49 -1.60 -26.23 -2.50
C SER A 49 -2.49 -25.37 -1.61
N PRO A 50 -3.83 -25.50 -1.73
CA PRO A 50 -4.77 -24.58 -1.11
C PRO A 50 -4.73 -24.60 0.41
N TYR A 51 -4.29 -25.70 1.03
CA TYR A 51 -4.22 -25.87 2.49
C TYR A 51 -2.93 -25.33 3.11
N TRP A 52 -2.00 -24.79 2.32
CA TRP A 52 -0.74 -24.27 2.87
C TRP A 52 -0.98 -22.95 3.61
N ARG A 53 -1.03 -23.01 4.95
CA ARG A 53 -1.41 -21.89 5.83
C ARG A 53 -0.65 -20.57 5.55
N PRO A 54 0.69 -20.56 5.40
CA PRO A 54 1.41 -19.33 5.07
C PRO A 54 0.93 -18.72 3.74
N VAL A 55 0.63 -19.54 2.73
CA VAL A 55 0.13 -19.06 1.43
C VAL A 55 -1.25 -18.45 1.58
N GLN A 56 -2.14 -19.05 2.37
CA GLN A 56 -3.45 -18.47 2.67
C GLN A 56 -3.33 -17.11 3.37
N ALA A 57 -2.47 -17.01 4.39
CA ALA A 57 -2.20 -15.76 5.09
C ALA A 57 -1.62 -14.70 4.16
N THR A 58 -0.60 -15.05 3.38
CA THR A 58 0.00 -14.13 2.39
C THR A 58 -1.02 -13.69 1.35
N LEU A 59 -1.83 -14.61 0.82
CA LEU A 59 -2.89 -14.29 -0.12
C LEU A 59 -3.89 -13.29 0.47
N LEU A 60 -4.42 -13.57 1.67
CA LEU A 60 -5.36 -12.68 2.35
C LEU A 60 -4.75 -11.29 2.59
N GLY A 61 -3.52 -11.23 3.11
CA GLY A 61 -2.82 -9.97 3.36
C GLY A 61 -2.60 -9.16 2.10
N LEU A 62 -2.15 -9.80 1.01
CA LEU A 62 -1.91 -9.13 -0.26
C LEU A 62 -3.20 -8.65 -0.93
N VAL A 63 -4.27 -9.44 -0.89
CA VAL A 63 -5.59 -9.04 -1.42
C VAL A 63 -6.11 -7.82 -0.67
N LEU A 64 -6.06 -7.83 0.67
CA LEU A 64 -6.52 -6.69 1.49
C LEU A 64 -5.68 -5.43 1.21
N LEU A 65 -4.36 -5.57 1.15
CA LEU A 65 -3.46 -4.45 0.87
C LEU A 65 -3.72 -3.86 -0.53
N HIS A 66 -3.77 -4.71 -1.56
CA HIS A 66 -4.03 -4.28 -2.93
C HIS A 66 -5.41 -3.63 -3.08
N GLY A 67 -6.45 -4.30 -2.58
CA GLY A 67 -7.83 -3.86 -2.68
C GLY A 67 -8.08 -2.54 -1.96
N LEU A 68 -7.67 -2.41 -0.70
CA LEU A 68 -7.94 -1.20 0.09
C LEU A 68 -7.12 0.01 -0.38
N LEU A 69 -5.86 -0.19 -0.79
CA LEU A 69 -5.09 0.89 -1.41
C LEU A 69 -5.64 1.27 -2.79
N GLY A 70 -6.19 0.33 -3.55
CA GLY A 70 -6.90 0.57 -4.80
C GLY A 70 -8.19 1.38 -4.60
N VAL A 71 -9.04 1.01 -3.64
CA VAL A 71 -10.23 1.78 -3.26
C VAL A 71 -9.86 3.19 -2.83
N ARG A 72 -8.80 3.35 -2.03
CA ARG A 72 -8.27 4.67 -1.67
C ARG A 72 -7.87 5.48 -2.91
N ALA A 73 -7.23 4.87 -3.90
CA ALA A 73 -6.85 5.56 -5.13
C ALA A 73 -8.10 6.05 -5.89
N ILE A 74 -9.08 5.17 -6.10
CA ILE A 74 -10.36 5.50 -6.75
C ILE A 74 -11.08 6.66 -6.04
N LEU A 75 -11.17 6.63 -4.71
CA LEU A 75 -11.78 7.72 -3.93
C LEU A 75 -11.06 9.05 -4.15
N LEU A 76 -9.73 9.05 -4.20
CA LEU A 76 -8.97 10.27 -4.45
C LEU A 76 -9.13 10.76 -5.89
N ASP A 77 -9.30 9.85 -6.86
CA ASP A 77 -9.55 10.18 -8.27
C ASP A 77 -10.93 10.84 -8.47
N PHE A 78 -11.92 10.53 -7.62
CA PHE A 78 -13.21 11.23 -7.57
C PHE A 78 -13.16 12.66 -6.98
N GLY A 79 -11.97 13.18 -6.68
CA GLY A 79 -11.79 14.58 -6.26
C GLY A 79 -11.90 14.81 -4.77
N LEU A 80 -11.73 13.78 -3.93
CA LEU A 80 -11.67 13.97 -2.48
C LEU A 80 -10.55 14.97 -2.10
N PRO A 81 -10.81 15.91 -1.16
CA PRO A 81 -9.84 16.94 -0.86
C PRO A 81 -8.54 16.38 -0.26
N VAL A 82 -7.40 17.01 -0.59
CA VAL A 82 -6.04 16.55 -0.25
C VAL A 82 -5.84 16.24 1.25
N ARG A 83 -6.58 16.92 2.14
CA ARG A 83 -6.57 16.66 3.59
C ARG A 83 -6.86 15.20 3.96
N TRP A 84 -7.64 14.49 3.13
CA TRP A 84 -8.01 13.08 3.36
C TRP A 84 -6.94 12.08 2.94
N HIS A 85 -5.87 12.48 2.22
CA HIS A 85 -4.86 11.54 1.70
C HIS A 85 -4.21 10.69 2.80
N ARG A 86 -3.91 11.29 3.95
CA ARG A 86 -3.31 10.61 5.11
C ARG A 86 -4.36 9.80 5.88
N GLY A 87 -5.53 10.39 6.13
CA GLY A 87 -6.62 9.71 6.83
C GLY A 87 -7.06 8.43 6.11
N LEU A 88 -7.26 8.50 4.79
CA LEU A 88 -7.62 7.33 3.98
C LEU A 88 -6.50 6.28 3.92
N LEU A 89 -5.24 6.69 3.98
CA LEU A 89 -4.13 5.73 4.04
C LEU A 89 -4.14 4.98 5.38
N VAL A 90 -4.25 5.70 6.49
CA VAL A 90 -4.30 5.10 7.83
C VAL A 90 -5.54 4.20 7.96
N LEU A 91 -6.70 4.67 7.48
CA LEU A 91 -7.93 3.89 7.49
C LEU A 91 -7.80 2.61 6.68
N ALA A 92 -7.25 2.68 5.46
CA ALA A 92 -7.05 1.49 4.63
C ALA A 92 -6.13 0.45 5.31
N LEU A 93 -5.04 0.90 5.94
CA LEU A 93 -4.12 -0.01 6.65
C LEU A 93 -4.75 -0.59 7.91
N ALA A 94 -5.45 0.24 8.69
CA ALA A 94 -6.13 -0.20 9.91
C ALA A 94 -7.24 -1.21 9.61
N LEU A 95 -8.07 -0.95 8.60
CA LEU A 95 -9.08 -1.89 8.13
C LEU A 95 -8.45 -3.19 7.62
N GLY A 96 -7.35 -3.11 6.87
CA GLY A 96 -6.63 -4.29 6.41
C GLY A 96 -6.15 -5.17 7.56
N VAL A 97 -5.53 -4.58 8.59
CA VAL A 97 -5.08 -5.30 9.79
C VAL A 97 -6.27 -5.88 10.57
N ALA A 98 -7.33 -5.10 10.78
CA ALA A 98 -8.51 -5.53 11.53
C ALA A 98 -9.21 -6.71 10.84
N ILE A 99 -9.46 -6.62 9.53
CA ILE A 99 -10.09 -7.69 8.74
C ILE A 99 -9.19 -8.93 8.73
N PHE A 100 -7.88 -8.75 8.52
CA PHE A 100 -6.93 -9.86 8.56
C PHE A 100 -6.99 -10.58 9.91
N ALA A 101 -6.85 -9.85 11.03
CA ALA A 101 -6.84 -10.44 12.36
C ALA A 101 -8.16 -11.13 12.70
N ALA A 102 -9.30 -10.51 12.35
CA ALA A 102 -10.62 -11.09 12.59
C ALA A 102 -10.81 -12.41 11.82
N PHE A 103 -10.56 -12.42 10.51
CA PHE A 103 -10.72 -13.62 9.68
C PHE A 103 -9.70 -14.70 10.02
N TRP A 104 -8.43 -14.31 10.20
CA TRP A 104 -7.37 -15.26 10.51
C TRP A 104 -7.54 -15.90 11.88
N GLY A 105 -7.92 -15.08 12.87
CA GLY A 105 -8.27 -15.54 14.21
C GLY A 105 -9.45 -16.52 14.16
N TRP A 106 -10.60 -16.10 13.61
CA TRP A 106 -11.78 -16.97 13.50
C TRP A 106 -11.50 -18.29 12.77
N ARG A 107 -10.67 -18.28 11.72
CA ARG A 107 -10.36 -19.48 10.95
C ARG A 107 -9.50 -20.51 11.71
N TRP A 108 -8.77 -20.09 12.74
CA TRP A 108 -7.79 -20.92 13.47
C TRP A 108 -7.97 -20.94 14.99
N SER A 109 -9.01 -20.30 15.51
CA SER A 109 -9.56 -20.54 16.85
C SER A 109 -10.36 -21.83 16.88
#